data_AF-A0A2N0VEN7-F1
#
_entry.id   AF-A0A2N0VEN7-F1
#
_cell.length_a   1.000
_cell.length_b   1.000
_cell.length_c   1.000
_cell.angle_alpha   90.00
_cell.angle_beta   90.00
_cell.angle_gamma   90.00
#
_symmetry.space_group_name_H-M   'P 1'
#
loop_
_entity.id
_entity.type
_entity.pdbx_description
1 polymer ?
#
loop_
_entity_poly.entity_id
_entity_poly.type
_entity_poly.pdbx_seq_one_letter_code
_entity_poly.pdbx_strand_id
1 'polypeptide(L)'
;MIKALLLTPFFLLVSAAAALACSCMPPPDINEQFIRSGFTGTVKIIETENINNHQYSVQIEPVLSFKGEAPSKLLRPAERRDPFTDRCAK
;
A
#
# COMPACT_ATOMS: atom_id res chain seq x y z
N MET A 1 27.92 -17.38 46.63
CA MET A 1 28.21 -18.10 45.36
C MET A 1 27.38 -17.48 44.26
N ILE A 2 28.06 -16.89 43.28
CA ILE A 2 27.51 -16.06 42.19
C ILE A 2 27.01 -17.00 41.08
N LYS A 3 25.70 -17.05 40.82
CA LYS A 3 25.11 -17.79 39.67
C LYS A 3 24.02 -17.04 38.91
N ALA A 4 23.61 -15.84 39.33
CA ALA A 4 22.47 -15.13 38.73
C ALA A 4 22.86 -14.03 37.71
N LEU A 5 24.14 -13.70 37.56
CA LEU A 5 24.57 -12.48 36.84
C LEU A 5 24.75 -12.66 35.32
N LEU A 6 24.49 -13.85 34.77
CA LEU A 6 24.72 -14.16 33.34
C LEU A 6 23.44 -14.38 32.52
N LEU A 7 22.25 -14.38 33.14
CA LEU A 7 20.97 -14.62 32.44
C LEU A 7 20.31 -13.35 31.91
N THR A 8 20.70 -12.18 32.39
CA THR A 8 20.14 -10.88 31.98
C THR A 8 20.54 -10.40 30.58
N PRO A 9 21.77 -10.61 30.05
CA PRO A 9 22.09 -10.14 28.69
C PRO A 9 21.43 -10.99 27.59
N PHE A 10 21.10 -12.26 27.87
CA PHE A 10 20.44 -13.13 26.88
C PHE A 10 18.99 -12.70 26.62
N PHE A 11 18.28 -12.24 27.65
CA PHE A 11 16.90 -11.73 27.52
C PHE A 11 16.81 -10.35 26.85
N LEU A 12 17.87 -9.55 26.91
CA LEU A 12 17.93 -8.26 26.21
C LEU A 12 18.16 -8.43 24.69
N LEU A 13 18.82 -9.51 24.27
CA LEU A 13 19.11 -9.77 22.85
C LEU A 13 17.87 -10.22 22.06
N VAL A 14 16.92 -10.92 22.69
CA VAL A 14 15.67 -11.37 22.04
C VAL A 14 14.69 -10.21 21.85
N SER A 15 14.71 -9.22 22.74
CA SER A 15 13.80 -8.08 22.70
C SER A 15 14.16 -7.05 21.61
N ALA A 16 15.42 -6.98 21.20
CA ALA A 16 15.88 -6.08 20.13
C ALA A 16 15.49 -6.56 18.72
N ALA A 17 15.26 -7.86 18.53
CA ALA A 17 14.90 -8.42 17.22
C ALA A 17 13.44 -8.15 16.82
N ALA A 18 12.56 -7.84 17.77
CA ALA A 18 11.15 -7.53 17.51
C ALA A 18 10.92 -6.10 17.00
N ALA A 19 11.90 -5.20 17.11
CA ALA A 19 11.79 -3.79 16.71
C ALA A 19 12.09 -3.54 15.21
N LEU A 20 12.56 -4.53 14.46
CA LEU A 20 13.04 -4.37 13.08
C LEU A 20 12.18 -5.07 12.01
N ALA A 21 11.09 -5.71 12.38
CA ALA A 21 10.24 -6.43 11.42
C ALA A 21 9.05 -5.59 10.93
N CYS A 22 9.27 -4.29 10.66
CA CYS A 22 8.38 -3.58 9.74
C CYS A 22 8.80 -3.93 8.32
N SER A 23 8.40 -5.11 7.84
CA SER A 23 8.60 -5.49 6.45
C SER A 23 7.60 -4.68 5.61
N CYS A 24 7.98 -3.46 5.21
CA CYS A 24 7.28 -2.77 4.13
C CYS A 24 7.47 -3.67 2.90
N MET A 25 6.42 -4.40 2.48
CA MET A 25 6.48 -5.21 1.27
C MET A 25 6.81 -4.25 0.13
N PRO A 26 7.90 -4.46 -0.62
CA PRO A 26 8.24 -3.55 -1.71
C PRO A 26 7.03 -3.46 -2.64
N PRO A 27 6.71 -2.26 -3.15
CA PRO A 27 5.65 -2.14 -4.13
C PRO A 27 5.90 -3.15 -5.26
N PRO A 28 4.84 -3.83 -5.75
CA PRO A 28 5.01 -4.85 -6.78
C PRO A 28 5.72 -4.27 -8.00
N ASP A 29 6.51 -5.11 -8.68
CA ASP A 29 7.29 -4.69 -9.84
C ASP A 29 6.40 -4.03 -10.90
N ILE A 30 6.90 -2.96 -11.54
CA ILE A 30 6.11 -2.20 -12.52
C ILE A 30 5.64 -3.10 -13.68
N ASN A 31 6.48 -4.06 -14.10
CA ASN A 31 6.12 -4.99 -15.17
C ASN A 31 5.04 -5.96 -14.68
N GLU A 32 5.12 -6.41 -13.43
CA GLU A 32 4.09 -7.25 -12.84
C GLU A 32 2.74 -6.53 -12.74
N GLN A 33 2.72 -5.25 -12.34
CA GLN A 33 1.52 -4.42 -12.33
C GLN A 33 0.96 -4.22 -13.75
N PHE A 34 1.82 -4.01 -14.74
CA PHE A 34 1.43 -3.90 -16.15
C PHE A 34 0.81 -5.20 -16.68
N ILE A 35 1.40 -6.36 -16.37
CA ILE A 35 0.89 -7.66 -16.80
C ILE A 35 -0.48 -7.95 -16.17
N ARG A 36 -0.64 -7.69 -14.87
CA ARG A 36 -1.86 -8.03 -14.10
C ARG A 36 -3.02 -7.07 -14.33
N SER A 37 -2.78 -5.84 -14.79
CA SER A 37 -3.84 -4.85 -15.00
C SER A 37 -4.65 -5.11 -16.28
N GLY A 38 -5.96 -4.84 -16.23
CA GLY A 38 -6.85 -4.89 -17.41
C GLY A 38 -6.73 -3.65 -18.30
N PHE A 39 -6.32 -2.53 -17.72
CA PHE A 39 -6.06 -1.27 -18.41
C PHE A 39 -4.79 -0.62 -17.83
N THR A 40 -3.94 -0.07 -18.69
CA THR A 40 -2.83 0.82 -18.30
C THR A 40 -2.82 2.02 -19.25
N GLY A 41 -2.84 3.22 -18.69
CA GLY A 41 -2.88 4.44 -19.46
C GLY A 41 -2.78 5.67 -18.57
N THR A 42 -2.67 6.83 -19.23
CA THR A 42 -2.82 8.13 -18.59
C THR A 42 -4.27 8.57 -18.72
N VAL A 43 -4.87 8.96 -17.60
CA VAL A 43 -6.25 9.45 -17.55
C VAL A 43 -6.28 10.83 -16.90
N LYS A 44 -7.22 11.66 -17.33
CA LYS A 44 -7.56 12.92 -16.70
C LYS A 44 -8.78 12.70 -15.81
N ILE A 45 -8.71 13.13 -14.56
CA ILE A 45 -9.87 13.10 -13.67
C ILE A 45 -10.77 14.28 -14.05
N ILE A 46 -12.02 13.98 -14.38
CA ILE A 46 -13.03 15.00 -14.72
C ILE A 46 -13.77 15.42 -13.45
N GLU A 47 -14.27 14.44 -12.70
CA GLU A 47 -15.16 14.66 -11.57
C GLU A 47 -14.97 13.56 -10.52
N THR A 48 -15.20 13.91 -9.25
CA THR A 48 -15.19 12.95 -8.15
C THR A 48 -16.43 13.16 -7.30
N GLU A 49 -17.25 12.12 -7.20
CA GLU A 49 -18.51 12.10 -6.46
C GLU A 49 -18.37 11.19 -5.24
N ASN A 50 -18.83 11.64 -4.08
CA ASN A 50 -18.96 10.78 -2.90
C ASN A 50 -20.25 9.96 -3.04
N ILE A 51 -20.12 8.63 -3.17
CA ILE A 51 -21.28 7.73 -3.22
C ILE A 51 -21.77 7.45 -1.80
N ASN A 52 -20.85 7.24 -0.87
CA ASN A 52 -21.10 7.06 0.55
C ASN A 52 -19.81 7.29 1.37
N ASN A 53 -19.90 7.23 2.70
CA ASN A 53 -18.77 7.38 3.63
C ASN A 53 -17.59 6.43 3.39
N HIS A 54 -17.71 5.44 2.49
CA HIS A 54 -16.70 4.42 2.21
C HIS A 54 -16.27 4.35 0.74
N GLN A 55 -16.88 5.12 -0.18
CA GLN A 55 -16.61 5.03 -1.62
C GLN A 55 -16.78 6.36 -2.36
N TYR A 56 -15.84 6.62 -3.26
CA TYR A 56 -15.89 7.66 -4.27
C TYR A 56 -16.05 7.05 -5.66
N SER A 57 -16.85 7.72 -6.48
CA SER A 57 -16.90 7.52 -7.91
C SER A 57 -16.04 8.59 -8.57
N VAL A 58 -15.07 8.18 -9.38
CA VAL A 58 -14.19 9.08 -10.12
C VAL A 58 -14.52 8.94 -11.60
N GLN A 59 -15.04 9.99 -12.22
CA GLN A 59 -15.20 10.05 -13.68
C GLN A 59 -13.86 10.43 -14.31
N ILE A 60 -13.46 9.67 -15.33
CA ILE A 60 -12.15 9.82 -15.96
C ILE A 60 -12.26 9.88 -17.48
N GLU A 61 -11.36 10.64 -18.09
CA GLU A 61 -11.19 10.75 -19.54
C GLU A 61 -9.81 10.19 -19.91
N PRO A 62 -9.72 9.18 -20.80
CA PRO A 62 -8.43 8.68 -21.25
C PRO A 62 -7.68 9.71 -22.09
N VAL A 63 -6.42 9.97 -21.70
CA VAL A 63 -5.50 10.81 -22.47
C VAL A 63 -4.64 9.95 -23.37
N LEU A 64 -4.16 8.82 -22.85
CA LEU A 64 -3.32 7.87 -23.57
C LEU A 64 -3.55 6.46 -23.04
N SER A 65 -3.73 5.47 -23.91
CA SER A 65 -3.80 4.06 -23.53
C SER A 65 -2.55 3.32 -23.98
N PHE A 66 -1.91 2.62 -23.05
CA PHE A 66 -0.79 1.71 -23.31
C PHE A 66 -1.25 0.24 -23.39
N LYS A 67 -2.34 -0.10 -22.69
CA LYS A 67 -2.92 -1.45 -22.64
C LYS A 67 -4.41 -1.36 -22.33
N GLY A 68 -5.22 -2.07 -23.11
CA GLY A 68 -6.67 -2.19 -22.86
C GLY A 68 -7.46 -0.92 -23.18
N GLU A 69 -8.78 -1.02 -23.03
CA GLU A 69 -9.69 0.12 -23.15
C GLU A 69 -9.85 0.77 -21.78
N ALA A 70 -9.82 2.10 -21.75
CA ALA A 70 -9.96 2.83 -20.51
C ALA A 70 -11.43 2.83 -20.05
N PRO A 71 -11.72 2.50 -18.78
CA PRO A 71 -13.06 2.68 -18.24
C PRO A 71 -13.38 4.18 -18.16
N SER A 72 -14.64 4.55 -18.34
CA SER A 72 -15.10 5.93 -18.16
C SER A 72 -15.29 6.33 -16.69
N LYS A 73 -15.35 5.34 -15.79
CA LYS A 73 -15.66 5.52 -14.36
C LYS A 73 -14.85 4.55 -13.51
N LEU A 74 -14.20 5.05 -12.46
CA LEU A 74 -13.46 4.26 -11.48
C LEU A 74 -14.14 4.37 -10.11
N LEU A 75 -14.33 3.24 -9.44
CA LEU A 75 -14.79 3.19 -8.05
C LEU A 75 -13.57 3.09 -7.15
N ARG A 76 -13.33 4.11 -6.32
CA ARG A 76 -12.24 4.14 -5.35
C ARG A 76 -12.82 4.08 -3.93
N PRO A 77 -12.28 3.26 -3.02
CA PRO A 77 -12.66 3.33 -1.62
C PRO A 77 -12.32 4.72 -1.06
N ALA A 78 -13.21 5.26 -0.22
CA ALA A 78 -12.99 6.50 0.48
C ALA A 78 -11.86 6.33 1.49
N GLU A 79 -10.69 6.84 1.12
CA GLU A 79 -9.50 6.92 1.96
C GLU A 79 -9.30 5.69 2.86
N ARG A 80 -9.07 4.54 2.24
CA ARG A 80 -8.40 3.48 2.98
C ARG A 80 -6.96 3.98 3.17
N ARG A 81 -6.63 4.48 4.37
CA ARG A 81 -5.23 4.65 4.78
C ARG A 81 -4.53 3.36 4.38
N ASP A 82 -3.59 3.46 3.45
CA ASP A 82 -2.88 2.28 3.00
C ASP A 82 -2.21 1.73 4.26
N PRO A 83 -2.51 0.50 4.70
CA PRO A 83 -1.87 -0.07 5.88
C PRO A 83 -0.35 -0.20 5.67
N PHE A 84 0.14 0.04 4.45
CA PHE A 84 1.54 0.09 4.06
C PHE A 84 2.21 1.45 4.35
N THR A 85 1.51 2.58 4.21
CA THR A 85 2.07 3.91 4.50
C THR A 85 2.08 4.23 6.00
N ASP A 86 1.06 3.78 6.75
CA ASP A 86 0.95 4.07 8.18
C ASP A 86 1.88 3.20 9.07
N ARG A 87 2.36 2.06 8.56
CA ARG A 87 3.24 1.16 9.33
C ARG A 87 4.71 1.58 9.31
N CYS A 88 5.14 2.39 8.36
CA CYS A 88 6.54 2.78 8.19
C CYS A 88 6.84 4.22 8.70
N ALA A 89 5.86 4.92 9.30
CA ALA A 89 5.97 6.32 9.74
C ALA A 89 5.99 6.54 11.28
N LYS A 90 6.32 5.51 12.07
CA LYS A 90 6.47 5.62 13.54
C LYS A 90 7.78 5.04 14.03
#